data_AF-A0AAU1EIZ6-F1
#
_entry.id   AF-A0AAU1EIZ6-F1
#
_cell.length_a   1.000
_cell.length_b   1.000
_cell.length_c   1.000
_cell.angle_alpha   90.00
_cell.angle_beta   90.00
_cell.angle_gamma   90.00
#
_symmetry.space_group_name_H-M   'P 1'
#
loop_
_entity.id
_entity.type
_entity.pdbx_description
1 polymer ?
#
loop_
_entity_poly.entity_id
_entity_poly.type
_entity_poly.pdbx_seq_one_letter_code
_entity_poly.pdbx_strand_id
1 'polypeptide(L)'
;MSGERVRRLRHSAEVAAPAEVVYALLADAVRRPLYSAGVVHVERMDAEGDRERLRVWEHAGGRVRCSLWARVAHPGELRIEFWRLRGEAPIASMAGQWSVSEAAGGHGCVVSVVHEFTVAAGSHGAEAARAALAAGDNARSALRSVRRIAEGRGGSRQRVLRFQESLRIEGPGEVVYDFLYRAGDWAGRVPQVRHVELSEVSPGIQAVDYRLRLPDHTVRATRSLRLCFPHAGRIVYKTTTPWAPVAAHTGEWSVLPDEHGVRVIAEHTVLLDEHAAPPDDAYAIGGQESTEPPGTDTAPPQESAYAPPGRSATHVLAGVADLSGRREPAPGLMPGSGLGSGSGRGSETGRGQGRSADSPAGPRPAPKDGRGRTVRGSAGQGHGPVPEGGGVRGPEDGGMGGLEDGGLGERVRDAIGQTSRAILEQAARHAESAVQALPRR
;
A
#
# COMPACT_ATOMS: atom_id res chain seq x y z
N MET A 1 22.81 -7.38 -34.99
CA MET A 1 22.31 -7.15 -33.61
C MET A 1 21.64 -5.78 -33.56
N SER A 2 20.32 -5.70 -33.39
CA SER A 2 19.64 -4.41 -33.19
C SER A 2 19.87 -3.94 -31.77
N GLY A 3 20.58 -2.83 -31.58
CA GLY A 3 20.86 -2.28 -30.25
C GLY A 3 19.56 -1.97 -29.51
N GLU A 4 19.48 -2.40 -28.25
CA GLU A 4 18.33 -2.16 -27.38
C GLU A 4 18.22 -0.66 -27.07
N ARG A 5 17.32 0.04 -27.76
CA ARG A 5 17.19 1.49 -27.64
C ARG A 5 16.44 1.86 -26.36
N VAL A 6 17.19 2.24 -25.32
CA VAL A 6 16.66 2.87 -24.12
C VAL A 6 15.88 4.13 -24.49
N ARG A 7 14.65 4.25 -23.96
CA ARG A 7 13.77 5.41 -24.09
C ARG A 7 13.66 6.08 -22.73
N ARG A 8 13.88 7.39 -22.69
CA ARG A 8 13.82 8.21 -21.47
C ARG A 8 12.70 9.23 -21.58
N LEU A 9 11.88 9.33 -20.53
CA LEU A 9 10.83 10.33 -20.37
C LEU A 9 11.08 11.09 -19.07
N ARG A 10 10.91 12.41 -19.08
CA ARG A 10 11.01 13.26 -17.90
C ARG A 10 9.77 14.16 -17.80
N HIS A 11 9.16 14.20 -16.63
CA HIS A 11 8.10 15.13 -16.30
C HIS A 11 8.36 15.77 -14.94
N SER A 12 7.86 16.98 -14.73
CA SER A 12 7.97 17.71 -13.47
C SER A 12 6.76 18.62 -13.24
N ALA A 13 6.54 19.00 -12.00
CA ALA A 13 5.54 19.97 -11.59
C ALA A 13 6.06 20.79 -10.40
N GLU A 14 5.72 22.07 -10.37
CA GLU A 14 5.82 22.90 -9.18
C GLU A 14 4.65 22.58 -8.23
N VAL A 15 4.93 22.63 -6.93
CA VAL A 15 3.99 22.30 -5.86
C VAL A 15 4.14 23.30 -4.72
N ALA A 16 3.06 23.97 -4.34
CA ALA A 16 3.03 24.89 -3.21
C ALA A 16 2.97 24.14 -1.85
N ALA A 17 3.97 23.30 -1.57
CA ALA A 17 4.15 22.57 -0.32
C ALA A 17 5.64 22.30 -0.05
N PRO A 18 6.05 22.08 1.21
CA PRO A 18 7.43 21.72 1.55
C PRO A 18 7.90 20.44 0.85
N ALA A 19 9.17 20.36 0.47
CA ALA A 19 9.69 19.24 -0.30
C ALA A 19 9.58 17.90 0.46
N GLU A 20 9.73 17.90 1.78
CA GLU A 20 9.60 16.71 2.64
C GLU A 20 8.17 16.18 2.67
N VAL A 21 7.16 17.06 2.56
CA VAL A 21 5.74 16.66 2.51
C VAL A 21 5.43 15.92 1.22
N VAL A 22 5.99 16.39 0.10
CA VAL A 22 5.86 15.73 -1.21
C VAL A 22 6.67 14.44 -1.25
N TYR A 23 7.90 14.45 -0.74
CA TYR A 23 8.73 13.27 -0.63
C TYR A 23 8.07 12.17 0.22
N ALA A 24 7.53 12.50 1.40
CA ALA A 24 6.86 11.54 2.27
C ALA A 24 5.62 10.89 1.62
N LEU A 25 4.89 11.63 0.77
CA LEU A 25 3.78 11.08 -0.02
C LEU A 25 4.25 10.08 -1.09
N LEU A 26 5.40 10.35 -1.72
CA LEU A 26 5.99 9.45 -2.72
C LEU A 26 6.67 8.24 -2.08
N ALA A 27 7.31 8.42 -0.92
CA ALA A 27 7.98 7.37 -0.15
C ALA A 27 6.97 6.28 0.27
N ASP A 28 5.77 6.65 0.72
CA ASP A 28 4.70 5.70 1.05
C ASP A 28 4.12 5.01 -0.20
N ALA A 29 4.74 3.87 -0.55
CA ALA A 29 4.39 3.02 -1.68
C ALA A 29 2.90 2.66 -1.74
N VAL A 30 2.32 2.37 -0.57
CA VAL A 30 0.98 1.80 -0.43
C VAL A 30 -0.07 2.86 -0.76
N ARG A 31 0.28 4.16 -0.70
CA ARG A 31 -0.57 5.27 -1.16
C ARG A 31 -0.52 5.53 -2.67
N ARG A 32 0.34 4.86 -3.44
CA ARG A 32 0.44 5.05 -4.90
C ARG A 32 -0.91 4.92 -5.65
N PRO A 33 -1.86 4.03 -5.28
CA PRO A 33 -3.20 4.00 -5.86
C PRO A 33 -4.00 5.31 -5.73
N LEU A 34 -3.76 6.10 -4.67
CA LEU A 34 -4.46 7.36 -4.41
C LEU A 34 -4.04 8.48 -5.37
N TYR A 35 -2.78 8.49 -5.82
CA TYR A 35 -2.26 9.54 -6.71
C TYR A 35 -2.01 9.10 -8.16
N SER A 36 -1.72 7.82 -8.41
CA SER A 36 -1.48 7.30 -9.76
C SER A 36 -2.73 6.63 -10.32
N ALA A 37 -3.33 7.21 -11.37
CA ALA A 37 -4.59 6.74 -11.97
C ALA A 37 -4.51 5.25 -12.37
N GLY A 38 -3.49 4.86 -13.14
CA GLY A 38 -3.30 3.48 -13.59
C GLY A 38 -2.93 2.44 -12.52
N VAL A 39 -2.71 2.81 -11.24
CA VAL A 39 -2.34 1.85 -10.19
C VAL A 39 -3.57 1.49 -9.35
N VAL A 40 -3.96 0.21 -9.34
CA VAL A 40 -5.12 -0.30 -8.60
C VAL A 40 -4.76 -0.59 -7.14
N HIS A 41 -3.65 -1.32 -6.91
CA HIS A 41 -3.21 -1.72 -5.58
C HIS A 41 -1.69 -1.85 -5.51
N VAL A 42 -1.13 -1.70 -4.31
CA VAL A 42 0.28 -1.95 -3.99
C VAL A 42 0.36 -2.70 -2.68
N GLU A 43 0.99 -3.87 -2.70
CA GLU A 43 1.30 -4.69 -1.54
C GLU A 43 2.82 -4.64 -1.32
N ARG A 44 3.26 -4.27 -0.12
CA ARG A 44 4.66 -4.32 0.29
C ARG A 44 4.99 -5.75 0.71
N MET A 45 5.92 -6.39 0.00
CA MET A 45 6.33 -7.77 0.26
C MET A 45 7.39 -7.83 1.37
N ASP A 46 8.35 -6.92 1.30
CA ASP A 46 9.42 -6.74 2.29
C ASP A 46 9.95 -5.31 2.25
N ALA A 47 10.58 -4.90 3.35
CA ALA A 47 11.37 -3.69 3.46
C ALA A 47 12.58 -3.93 4.37
N GLU A 48 13.74 -3.44 3.97
CA GLU A 48 15.01 -3.51 4.69
C GLU A 48 15.68 -2.14 4.60
N GLY A 49 15.60 -1.36 5.69
CA GLY A 49 16.04 0.03 5.70
C GLY A 49 15.32 0.85 4.64
N ASP A 50 16.10 1.47 3.75
CA ASP A 50 15.60 2.27 2.62
C ASP A 50 15.17 1.45 1.39
N ARG A 51 15.31 0.11 1.42
CA ARG A 51 14.96 -0.78 0.30
C ARG A 51 13.62 -1.44 0.54
N GLU A 52 12.81 -1.59 -0.51
CA GLU A 52 11.58 -2.38 -0.45
C GLU A 52 11.29 -3.11 -1.76
N ARG A 53 10.64 -4.28 -1.66
CA ARG A 53 10.02 -4.97 -2.79
C ARG A 53 8.51 -4.88 -2.70
N LEU A 54 7.91 -4.57 -3.84
CA LEU A 54 6.49 -4.29 -3.99
C LEU A 54 5.87 -5.24 -5.03
N ARG A 55 4.66 -5.71 -4.75
CA ARG A 55 3.75 -6.25 -5.74
C ARG A 55 2.77 -5.14 -6.12
N VAL A 56 2.70 -4.81 -7.40
CA VAL A 56 1.94 -3.68 -7.93
C VAL A 56 0.95 -4.20 -8.97
N TRP A 57 -0.33 -3.83 -8.80
CA TRP A 57 -1.38 -4.09 -9.76
C TRP A 57 -1.68 -2.81 -10.52
N GLU A 58 -1.45 -2.82 -11.83
CA GLU A 58 -1.63 -1.67 -12.72
C GLU A 58 -2.67 -2.01 -13.79
N HIS A 59 -3.59 -1.09 -14.06
CA HIS A 59 -4.56 -1.22 -15.15
C HIS A 59 -4.11 -0.42 -16.38
N ALA A 60 -4.15 -1.04 -17.55
CA ALA A 60 -3.86 -0.41 -18.83
C ALA A 60 -4.63 -1.12 -19.95
N GLY A 61 -5.28 -0.37 -20.84
CA GLY A 61 -5.99 -0.93 -22.00
C GLY A 61 -7.01 -2.02 -21.64
N GLY A 62 -7.80 -1.81 -20.58
CA GLY A 62 -8.83 -2.75 -20.15
C GLY A 62 -8.38 -3.97 -19.35
N ARG A 63 -7.06 -4.16 -19.15
CA ARG A 63 -6.51 -5.30 -18.40
C ARG A 63 -5.78 -4.83 -17.15
N VAL A 64 -5.90 -5.58 -16.06
CA VAL A 64 -5.04 -5.44 -14.88
C VAL A 64 -3.87 -6.40 -15.01
N ARG A 65 -2.66 -5.91 -14.73
CA ARG A 65 -1.43 -6.71 -14.67
C ARG A 65 -0.83 -6.63 -13.27
N CYS A 66 -0.34 -7.76 -12.77
CA CYS A 66 0.43 -7.83 -11.53
C CYS A 66 1.92 -7.88 -11.87
N SER A 67 2.73 -7.03 -11.25
CA SER A 67 4.17 -6.97 -11.48
C SER A 67 4.96 -6.73 -10.20
N LEU A 68 6.20 -7.22 -10.17
CA LEU A 68 7.11 -7.04 -9.04
C LEU A 68 8.06 -5.88 -9.30
N TRP A 69 8.21 -5.00 -8.31
CA TRP A 69 9.08 -3.84 -8.34
C TRP A 69 10.01 -3.84 -7.13
N ALA A 70 11.17 -3.22 -7.27
CA ALA A 70 12.00 -2.82 -6.15
C ALA A 70 12.19 -1.30 -6.14
N ARG A 71 12.44 -0.75 -4.96
CA ARG A 71 12.71 0.66 -4.73
C ARG A 71 13.89 0.85 -3.78
N VAL A 72 14.56 1.99 -3.92
CA VAL A 72 15.52 2.51 -2.94
C VAL A 72 15.15 3.94 -2.64
N ALA A 73 14.87 4.23 -1.37
CA ALA A 73 14.67 5.58 -0.86
C ALA A 73 16.02 6.24 -0.54
N HIS A 74 16.10 7.56 -0.70
CA HIS A 74 17.25 8.35 -0.28
C HIS A 74 16.73 9.60 0.44
N PRO A 75 16.34 9.49 1.72
CA PRO A 75 15.68 10.57 2.44
C PRO A 75 16.51 11.87 2.50
N GLY A 76 17.83 11.76 2.66
CA GLY A 76 18.74 12.93 2.66
C GLY A 76 18.93 13.60 1.30
N GLU A 77 18.46 12.99 0.20
CA GLU A 77 18.56 13.51 -1.16
C GLU A 77 17.17 13.75 -1.79
N LEU A 78 16.10 13.51 -1.03
CA LEU A 78 14.69 13.51 -1.47
C LEU A 78 14.46 12.75 -2.80
N ARG A 79 15.24 11.68 -3.02
CA ARG A 79 15.21 10.80 -4.20
C ARG A 79 14.59 9.45 -3.85
N ILE A 80 13.85 8.88 -4.80
CA ILE A 80 13.43 7.47 -4.79
C ILE A 80 13.78 6.87 -6.15
N GLU A 81 14.62 5.85 -6.16
CA GLU A 81 14.88 5.02 -7.34
C GLU A 81 13.88 3.85 -7.36
N PHE A 82 13.46 3.41 -8.55
CA PHE A 82 12.52 2.30 -8.71
C PHE A 82 12.77 1.53 -10.01
N TRP A 83 12.55 0.23 -10.00
CA TRP A 83 12.61 -0.61 -11.20
C TRP A 83 11.74 -1.86 -11.08
N ARG A 84 11.29 -2.37 -12.22
CA ARG A 84 10.51 -3.60 -12.31
C ARG A 84 11.46 -4.80 -12.35
N LEU A 85 11.25 -5.78 -11.46
CA LEU A 85 12.15 -6.92 -11.25
C LEU A 85 12.12 -7.94 -12.39
N ARG A 86 11.08 -7.95 -13.23
CA ARG A 86 10.98 -8.79 -14.42
C ARG A 86 10.46 -7.99 -15.62
N GLY A 87 10.95 -8.33 -16.80
CA GLY A 87 10.44 -7.86 -18.08
C GLY A 87 9.10 -8.51 -18.43
N GLU A 88 8.27 -7.82 -19.21
CA GLU A 88 7.02 -8.37 -19.74
C GLU A 88 6.64 -7.61 -21.02
N ALA A 89 6.42 -8.34 -22.11
CA ALA A 89 6.12 -7.75 -23.42
C ALA A 89 4.91 -6.78 -23.36
N PRO A 90 4.98 -5.62 -24.06
CA PRO A 90 6.06 -5.20 -24.97
C PRO A 90 7.28 -4.55 -24.28
N ILE A 91 7.30 -4.40 -22.95
CA ILE A 91 8.35 -3.67 -22.22
C ILE A 91 9.38 -4.64 -21.64
N ALA A 92 10.60 -4.66 -22.18
CA ALA A 92 11.67 -5.54 -21.69
C ALA A 92 12.21 -5.10 -20.32
N SER A 93 12.46 -3.81 -20.13
CA SER A 93 12.86 -3.23 -18.84
C SER A 93 12.08 -1.95 -18.55
N MET A 94 11.91 -1.64 -17.27
CA MET A 94 11.28 -0.40 -16.80
C MET A 94 11.93 0.00 -15.48
N ALA A 95 12.53 1.18 -15.46
CA ALA A 95 13.17 1.80 -14.31
C ALA A 95 12.83 3.30 -14.26
N GLY A 96 13.19 3.96 -13.17
CA GLY A 96 12.99 5.38 -13.04
C GLY A 96 13.38 5.92 -11.68
N GLN A 97 13.16 7.22 -11.54
CA GLN A 97 13.55 7.99 -10.38
C GLN A 97 12.54 9.09 -10.12
N TRP A 98 12.06 9.21 -8.88
CA TRP A 98 11.44 10.42 -8.36
C TRP A 98 12.50 11.28 -7.67
N SER A 99 12.39 12.59 -7.82
CA SER A 99 13.21 13.56 -7.08
C SER A 99 12.41 14.80 -6.76
N VAL A 100 12.54 15.29 -5.53
CA VAL A 100 11.95 16.54 -5.07
C VAL A 100 13.09 17.50 -4.73
N SER A 101 12.99 18.76 -5.17
CA SER A 101 13.95 19.81 -4.84
C SER A 101 13.22 21.09 -4.44
N GLU A 102 13.81 21.90 -3.56
CA GLU A 102 13.29 23.24 -3.27
C GLU A 102 13.08 24.07 -4.55
N ALA A 103 12.03 24.89 -4.56
CA ALA A 103 11.83 25.86 -5.64
C ALA A 103 12.85 27.00 -5.51
N ALA A 104 13.31 27.53 -6.65
CA ALA A 104 14.34 28.58 -6.69
C ALA A 104 13.97 29.88 -5.93
N GLY A 105 12.68 30.09 -5.65
CA GLY A 105 12.17 31.22 -4.86
C GLY A 105 11.91 30.93 -3.38
N GLY A 106 12.27 29.76 -2.84
CA GLY A 106 12.08 29.40 -1.42
C GLY A 106 10.62 29.22 -0.97
N HIS A 107 9.68 29.16 -1.92
CA HIS A 107 8.25 28.95 -1.66
C HIS A 107 7.77 27.73 -2.45
N GLY A 108 7.66 26.59 -1.76
CA GLY A 108 7.27 25.31 -2.37
C GLY A 108 8.44 24.57 -3.02
N CYS A 109 8.14 23.50 -3.74
CA CYS A 109 9.12 22.59 -4.32
C CYS A 109 8.81 22.21 -5.77
N VAL A 110 9.81 21.66 -6.46
CA VAL A 110 9.68 21.01 -7.76
C VAL A 110 9.77 19.51 -7.56
N VAL A 111 8.71 18.78 -7.89
CA VAL A 111 8.73 17.33 -8.00
C VAL A 111 8.96 16.92 -9.45
N SER A 112 9.80 15.91 -9.66
CA SER A 112 10.09 15.36 -10.98
C SER A 112 10.12 13.84 -10.96
N VAL A 113 9.78 13.25 -12.11
CA VAL A 113 9.92 11.83 -12.37
C VAL A 113 10.61 11.61 -13.71
N VAL A 114 11.59 10.71 -13.70
CA VAL A 114 12.23 10.14 -14.89
C VAL A 114 11.78 8.69 -15.01
N HIS A 115 11.38 8.28 -16.20
CA HIS A 115 11.21 6.87 -16.56
C HIS A 115 12.20 6.50 -17.65
N GLU A 116 12.83 5.35 -17.52
CA GLU A 116 13.72 4.74 -18.50
C GLU A 116 13.23 3.33 -18.80
N PHE A 117 13.01 3.02 -20.07
CA PHE A 117 12.47 1.71 -20.46
C PHE A 117 13.02 1.24 -21.80
N THR A 118 13.03 -0.08 -21.96
CA THR A 118 13.36 -0.75 -23.22
C THR A 118 12.17 -1.59 -23.69
N VAL A 119 12.19 -1.96 -24.96
CA VAL A 119 11.08 -2.64 -25.63
C VAL A 119 11.59 -4.00 -26.12
N ALA A 120 10.80 -5.05 -25.91
CA ALA A 120 11.18 -6.43 -26.20
C ALA A 120 11.50 -6.64 -27.70
N ALA A 121 12.45 -7.54 -27.97
CA ALA A 121 12.77 -7.94 -29.33
C ALA A 121 11.52 -8.50 -30.03
N GLY A 122 11.29 -8.09 -31.28
CA GLY A 122 10.09 -8.43 -32.05
C GLY A 122 8.93 -7.43 -31.88
N SER A 123 8.91 -6.59 -30.84
CA SER A 123 7.92 -5.51 -30.73
C SER A 123 8.16 -4.40 -31.75
N HIS A 124 7.09 -3.89 -32.35
CA HIS A 124 7.15 -2.88 -33.40
C HIS A 124 7.16 -1.45 -32.85
N GLY A 125 7.58 -0.49 -33.68
CA GLY A 125 7.68 0.94 -33.30
C GLY A 125 6.38 1.55 -32.74
N ALA A 126 5.22 1.06 -33.18
CA ALA A 126 3.91 1.48 -32.69
C ALA A 126 3.65 1.04 -31.23
N GLU A 127 4.09 -0.15 -30.82
CA GLU A 127 3.96 -0.62 -29.43
C GLU A 127 4.87 0.17 -28.50
N ALA A 128 6.11 0.41 -28.94
CA ALA A 128 7.06 1.27 -28.26
C ALA A 128 6.54 2.71 -28.07
N ALA A 129 5.81 3.24 -29.06
CA ALA A 129 5.17 4.54 -28.98
C ALA A 129 3.97 4.55 -28.02
N ARG A 130 3.08 3.54 -28.08
CA ARG A 130 1.96 3.40 -27.14
C ARG A 130 2.43 3.31 -25.69
N ALA A 131 3.48 2.54 -25.42
CA ALA A 131 4.06 2.46 -24.07
C ALA A 131 4.68 3.79 -23.60
N ALA A 132 5.35 4.53 -24.50
CA ALA A 132 5.87 5.85 -24.19
C ALA A 132 4.76 6.85 -23.81
N LEU A 133 3.66 6.85 -24.58
CA LEU A 133 2.50 7.69 -24.32
C LEU A 133 1.87 7.35 -22.97
N ALA A 134 1.53 6.07 -22.74
CA ALA A 134 0.93 5.61 -21.49
C ALA A 134 1.80 5.93 -20.25
N ALA A 135 3.13 5.74 -20.34
CA ALA A 135 4.05 6.11 -19.26
C ALA A 135 4.05 7.63 -19.01
N GLY A 136 4.03 8.44 -20.07
CA GLY A 136 3.95 9.90 -19.98
C GLY A 136 2.64 10.41 -19.40
N ASP A 137 1.51 9.85 -19.80
CA ASP A 137 0.18 10.20 -19.28
C ASP A 137 0.02 9.81 -17.81
N ASN A 138 0.46 8.60 -17.44
CA ASN A 138 0.51 8.15 -16.05
C ASN A 138 1.39 9.06 -15.18
N ALA A 139 2.57 9.47 -15.68
CA ALA A 139 3.46 10.38 -14.98
C ALA A 139 2.83 11.78 -14.79
N ARG A 140 2.24 12.36 -15.84
CA ARG A 140 1.53 13.66 -15.76
C ARG A 140 0.34 13.58 -14.79
N SER A 141 -0.44 12.50 -14.84
CA SER A 141 -1.57 12.32 -13.94
C SER A 141 -1.12 12.15 -12.49
N ALA A 142 -0.05 11.39 -12.24
CA ALA A 142 0.52 11.24 -10.91
C ALA A 142 1.02 12.57 -10.34
N LEU A 143 1.74 13.37 -11.13
CA LEU A 143 2.22 14.70 -10.72
C LEU A 143 1.07 15.64 -10.35
N ARG A 144 -0.02 15.68 -11.12
CA ARG A 144 -1.22 16.48 -10.79
C ARG A 144 -1.85 16.06 -9.46
N SER A 145 -1.98 14.75 -9.21
CA SER A 145 -2.55 14.26 -7.96
C SER A 145 -1.64 14.45 -6.75
N VAL A 146 -0.32 14.25 -6.91
CA VAL A 146 0.69 14.54 -5.89
C VAL A 146 0.64 16.00 -5.47
N ARG A 147 0.60 16.91 -6.46
CA ARG A 147 0.42 18.35 -6.23
C ARG A 147 -0.84 18.64 -5.41
N ARG A 148 -1.99 18.15 -5.87
CA ARG A 148 -3.30 18.31 -5.20
C ARG A 148 -3.29 17.84 -3.74
N ILE A 149 -2.70 16.67 -3.46
CA ILE A 149 -2.63 16.10 -2.10
C ILE A 149 -1.70 16.93 -1.21
N ALA A 150 -0.54 17.35 -1.72
CA ALA A 150 0.48 18.06 -0.95
C ALA A 150 0.06 19.49 -0.61
N GLU A 151 -0.41 20.27 -1.60
CA GLU A 151 -0.90 21.64 -1.41
C GLU A 151 -2.11 21.69 -0.46
N GLY A 152 -2.86 20.58 -0.34
CA GLY A 152 -4.00 20.47 0.57
C GLY A 152 -3.66 20.32 2.05
N ARG A 153 -2.39 20.18 2.43
CA ARG A 153 -1.99 19.97 3.83
C ARG A 153 -1.73 21.26 4.63
N GLY A 154 -1.69 22.41 3.96
CA GLY A 154 -1.42 23.72 4.58
C GLY A 154 -2.64 24.60 4.86
N GLY A 155 -3.84 24.19 4.44
CA GLY A 155 -5.10 24.92 4.62
C GLY A 155 -6.18 24.06 5.26
N SER A 156 -7.21 24.68 5.87
CA SER A 156 -8.19 24.04 6.77
C SER A 156 -9.20 23.08 6.12
N ARG A 157 -8.96 22.60 4.89
CA ARG A 157 -9.87 21.69 4.17
C ARG A 157 -9.21 20.34 3.95
N GLN A 158 -9.62 19.33 4.73
CA GLN A 158 -9.10 17.96 4.65
C GLN A 158 -9.26 17.40 3.24
N ARG A 159 -8.14 17.22 2.51
CA ARG A 159 -8.18 16.62 1.15
C ARG A 159 -8.09 15.11 1.12
N VAL A 160 -7.72 14.43 2.21
CA VAL A 160 -7.75 12.96 2.30
C VAL A 160 -8.57 12.52 3.50
N LEU A 161 -9.72 11.90 3.24
CA LEU A 161 -10.52 11.22 4.26
C LEU A 161 -10.06 9.76 4.39
N ARG A 162 -9.94 9.27 5.62
CA ARG A 162 -9.86 7.83 5.91
C ARG A 162 -10.86 7.49 7.00
N PHE A 163 -11.67 6.47 6.76
CA PHE A 163 -12.66 5.95 7.70
C PHE A 163 -12.95 4.48 7.39
N GLN A 164 -13.63 3.80 8.30
CA GLN A 164 -14.08 2.43 8.12
C GLN A 164 -15.49 2.25 8.67
N GLU A 165 -16.22 1.32 8.10
CA GLU A 165 -17.44 0.75 8.66
C GLU A 165 -17.14 -0.69 9.10
N SER A 166 -17.77 -1.19 10.16
CA SER A 166 -17.57 -2.59 10.57
C SER A 166 -18.83 -3.21 11.17
N LEU A 167 -19.02 -4.49 10.93
CA LEU A 167 -20.14 -5.28 11.47
C LEU A 167 -19.64 -6.63 11.95
N ARG A 168 -20.28 -7.16 13.00
CA ARG A 168 -20.07 -8.53 13.48
C ARG A 168 -21.19 -9.40 12.92
N ILE A 169 -20.85 -10.49 12.24
CA ILE A 169 -21.81 -11.37 11.55
C ILE A 169 -21.68 -12.80 12.06
N GLU A 170 -22.72 -13.31 12.70
CA GLU A 170 -22.81 -14.72 13.09
C GLU A 170 -22.97 -15.60 11.84
N GLY A 171 -22.11 -16.60 11.69
CA GLY A 171 -22.11 -17.51 10.54
C GLY A 171 -20.74 -17.66 9.86
N PRO A 172 -20.66 -18.49 8.80
CA PRO A 172 -19.40 -18.81 8.14
C PRO A 172 -18.84 -17.63 7.34
N GLY A 173 -17.54 -17.35 7.51
CA GLY A 173 -16.85 -16.28 6.78
C GLY A 173 -16.84 -16.47 5.26
N GLU A 174 -16.87 -17.72 4.80
CA GLU A 174 -16.99 -18.07 3.38
C GLU A 174 -18.30 -17.58 2.74
N VAL A 175 -19.44 -17.68 3.45
CA VAL A 175 -20.75 -17.20 2.97
C VAL A 175 -20.78 -15.67 2.90
N VAL A 176 -20.20 -15.03 3.92
CA VAL A 176 -20.05 -13.57 3.97
C VAL A 176 -19.12 -13.08 2.86
N TYR A 177 -18.02 -13.78 2.60
CA TYR A 177 -17.09 -13.45 1.52
C TYR A 177 -17.73 -13.66 0.14
N ASP A 178 -18.45 -14.77 -0.09
CA ASP A 178 -19.15 -15.03 -1.36
C ASP A 178 -20.15 -13.92 -1.68
N PHE A 179 -20.91 -13.44 -0.69
CA PHE A 179 -21.80 -12.29 -0.86
C PHE A 179 -21.06 -11.02 -1.31
N LEU A 180 -19.87 -10.74 -0.75
CA LEU A 180 -19.07 -9.56 -1.13
C LEU A 180 -18.41 -9.71 -2.51
N TYR A 181 -17.96 -10.94 -2.82
CA TYR A 181 -17.38 -11.32 -4.11
C TYR A 181 -18.42 -11.23 -5.24
N ARG A 182 -19.66 -11.68 -5.01
CA ARG A 182 -20.76 -11.69 -5.99
C ARG A 182 -21.52 -10.36 -6.07
N ALA A 183 -20.82 -9.26 -6.31
CA ALA A 183 -21.45 -7.93 -6.35
C ALA A 183 -22.50 -7.76 -7.46
N GLY A 184 -22.47 -8.57 -8.52
CA GLY A 184 -23.55 -8.62 -9.52
C GLY A 184 -24.93 -8.92 -8.91
N ASP A 185 -24.97 -9.72 -7.83
CA ASP A 185 -26.19 -10.09 -7.12
C ASP A 185 -26.69 -8.99 -6.15
N TRP A 186 -25.97 -7.86 -5.98
CA TRP A 186 -26.37 -6.79 -5.06
C TRP A 186 -27.56 -5.98 -5.58
N ALA A 187 -27.78 -5.93 -6.90
CA ALA A 187 -28.90 -5.20 -7.49
C ALA A 187 -30.25 -5.74 -6.95
N GLY A 188 -31.05 -4.85 -6.35
CA GLY A 188 -32.31 -5.22 -5.71
C GLY A 188 -32.19 -5.90 -4.33
N ARG A 189 -30.97 -6.29 -3.89
CA ARG A 189 -30.70 -6.80 -2.53
C ARG A 189 -30.17 -5.72 -1.59
N VAL A 190 -29.35 -4.81 -2.09
CA VAL A 190 -28.82 -3.65 -1.35
C VAL A 190 -29.59 -2.40 -1.75
N PRO A 191 -30.30 -1.68 -0.86
CA PRO A 191 -31.24 -0.60 -1.22
C PRO A 191 -30.66 0.55 -2.05
N GLN A 192 -29.38 0.86 -1.82
CA GLN A 192 -28.58 1.87 -2.51
C GLN A 192 -28.13 1.40 -3.90
N VAL A 193 -28.00 0.10 -4.14
CA VAL A 193 -27.50 -0.47 -5.40
C VAL A 193 -28.66 -0.69 -6.36
N ARG A 194 -28.80 0.20 -7.34
CA ARG A 194 -29.90 0.17 -8.32
C ARG A 194 -29.60 -0.70 -9.53
N HIS A 195 -28.34 -0.83 -9.89
CA HIS A 195 -27.86 -1.65 -10.99
C HIS A 195 -26.41 -2.04 -10.76
N VAL A 196 -26.04 -3.24 -11.21
CA VAL A 196 -24.65 -3.70 -11.29
C VAL A 196 -24.43 -4.41 -12.61
N GLU A 197 -23.39 -4.02 -13.34
CA GLU A 197 -22.76 -4.83 -14.37
C GLU A 197 -21.39 -5.28 -13.84
N LEU A 198 -21.17 -6.59 -13.74
CA LEU A 198 -19.91 -7.17 -13.27
C LEU A 198 -19.28 -7.98 -14.41
N SER A 199 -18.02 -7.71 -14.68
CA SER A 199 -17.19 -8.48 -15.62
C SER A 199 -15.93 -8.97 -14.92
N GLU A 200 -15.71 -10.28 -14.92
CA GLU A 200 -14.51 -10.91 -14.35
C GLU A 200 -13.59 -11.37 -15.47
N VAL A 201 -12.56 -10.56 -15.77
CA VAL A 201 -11.65 -10.77 -16.92
C VAL A 201 -10.69 -11.94 -16.65
N SER A 202 -10.42 -12.22 -15.38
CA SER A 202 -9.67 -13.37 -14.89
C SER A 202 -10.06 -13.62 -13.44
N PRO A 203 -9.96 -14.86 -12.92
CA PRO A 203 -10.32 -15.18 -11.54
C PRO A 203 -9.72 -14.21 -10.51
N GLY A 204 -10.58 -13.59 -9.71
CA GLY A 204 -10.24 -12.59 -8.71
C GLY A 204 -9.97 -11.17 -9.23
N ILE A 205 -10.18 -10.87 -10.51
CA ILE A 205 -10.05 -9.52 -11.08
C ILE A 205 -11.35 -9.10 -11.75
N GLN A 206 -12.07 -8.21 -11.09
CA GLN A 206 -13.43 -7.81 -11.48
C GLN A 206 -13.49 -6.31 -11.80
N ALA A 207 -14.05 -5.98 -12.96
CA ALA A 207 -14.56 -4.64 -13.26
C ALA A 207 -16.05 -4.61 -12.88
N VAL A 208 -16.47 -3.59 -12.14
CA VAL A 208 -17.85 -3.47 -11.67
C VAL A 208 -18.37 -2.05 -11.93
N ASP A 209 -19.42 -1.95 -12.73
CA ASP A 209 -20.18 -0.73 -13.01
C ASP A 209 -21.42 -0.69 -12.14
N TYR A 210 -21.50 0.33 -11.28
CA TYR A 210 -22.61 0.54 -10.35
C TYR A 210 -23.49 1.71 -10.79
N ARG A 211 -24.81 1.58 -10.56
CA ARG A 211 -25.70 2.74 -10.38
C ARG A 211 -26.08 2.83 -8.90
N LEU A 212 -25.46 3.74 -8.17
CA LEU A 212 -25.67 3.94 -6.74
C LEU A 212 -26.65 5.08 -6.48
N ARG A 213 -27.63 4.86 -5.60
CA ARG A 213 -28.51 5.90 -5.09
C ARG A 213 -27.88 6.54 -3.86
N LEU A 214 -27.63 7.84 -3.94
CA LEU A 214 -27.08 8.66 -2.86
C LEU A 214 -28.16 9.04 -1.82
N PRO A 215 -27.77 9.59 -0.64
CA PRO A 215 -28.71 10.05 0.38
C PRO A 215 -29.70 11.12 -0.12
N ASP A 216 -29.28 11.96 -1.08
CA ASP A 216 -30.12 12.97 -1.76
C ASP A 216 -31.07 12.37 -2.83
N HIS A 217 -31.22 11.05 -2.85
CA HIS A 217 -31.95 10.23 -3.81
C HIS A 217 -31.45 10.29 -5.27
N THR A 218 -30.41 11.06 -5.60
CA THR A 218 -29.81 11.07 -6.94
C THR A 218 -29.15 9.73 -7.25
N VAL A 219 -29.04 9.38 -8.53
CA VAL A 219 -28.37 8.16 -8.98
C VAL A 219 -27.05 8.54 -9.64
N ARG A 220 -25.94 7.97 -9.16
CA ARG A 220 -24.60 8.12 -9.72
C ARG A 220 -24.16 6.84 -10.40
N ALA A 221 -23.66 6.96 -11.62
CA ALA A 221 -22.88 5.92 -12.27
C ALA A 221 -21.43 6.00 -11.77
N THR A 222 -20.82 4.86 -11.43
CA THR A 222 -19.39 4.79 -11.09
C THR A 222 -18.86 3.38 -11.34
N ARG A 223 -17.60 3.26 -11.75
CA ARG A 223 -16.91 2.01 -12.06
C ARG A 223 -15.79 1.76 -11.06
N SER A 224 -15.66 0.55 -10.55
CA SER A 224 -14.48 0.11 -9.78
C SER A 224 -13.76 -1.07 -10.44
N LEU A 225 -12.47 -1.18 -10.15
CA LEU A 225 -11.69 -2.42 -10.31
C LEU A 225 -11.48 -3.02 -8.93
N ARG A 226 -11.78 -4.32 -8.79
CA ARG A 226 -11.64 -5.09 -7.55
C ARG A 226 -10.64 -6.22 -7.75
N LEU A 227 -9.78 -6.44 -6.75
CA LEU A 227 -8.88 -7.58 -6.66
C LEU A 227 -9.31 -8.40 -5.44
N CYS A 228 -9.75 -9.62 -5.70
CA CYS A 228 -10.32 -10.51 -4.70
C CYS A 228 -9.26 -11.54 -4.28
N PHE A 229 -9.03 -11.66 -2.97
CA PHE A 229 -8.11 -12.61 -2.36
C PHE A 229 -8.89 -13.54 -1.40
N PRO A 230 -9.58 -14.59 -1.91
CA PRO A 230 -10.48 -15.42 -1.10
C PRO A 230 -9.80 -16.05 0.11
N HIS A 231 -8.61 -16.62 -0.07
CA HIS A 231 -7.82 -17.24 1.01
C HIS A 231 -7.37 -16.25 2.10
N ALA A 232 -7.36 -14.94 1.81
CA ALA A 232 -7.03 -13.90 2.78
C ALA A 232 -8.28 -13.22 3.36
N GLY A 233 -9.49 -13.60 2.92
CA GLY A 233 -10.74 -12.93 3.31
C GLY A 233 -10.84 -11.49 2.81
N ARG A 234 -10.07 -11.08 1.79
CA ARG A 234 -9.91 -9.67 1.37
C ARG A 234 -10.46 -9.39 -0.04
N ILE A 235 -11.00 -8.19 -0.24
CA ILE A 235 -11.30 -7.60 -1.56
C ILE A 235 -10.83 -6.15 -1.55
N VAL A 236 -9.71 -5.85 -2.19
CA VAL A 236 -9.24 -4.47 -2.37
C VAL A 236 -9.87 -3.90 -3.64
N TYR A 237 -10.17 -2.61 -3.67
CA TYR A 237 -10.74 -1.98 -4.86
C TYR A 237 -10.31 -0.53 -5.04
N LYS A 238 -10.42 -0.08 -6.28
CA LYS A 238 -10.24 1.30 -6.70
C LYS A 238 -11.39 1.74 -7.59
N THR A 239 -11.98 2.88 -7.26
CA THR A 239 -12.94 3.57 -8.13
C THR A 239 -12.19 4.21 -9.29
N THR A 240 -12.45 3.72 -10.50
CA THR A 240 -11.83 4.19 -11.75
C THR A 240 -12.58 5.36 -12.36
N THR A 241 -13.91 5.44 -12.22
CA THR A 241 -14.67 6.64 -12.58
C THR A 241 -15.27 7.30 -11.34
N PRO A 242 -14.47 8.03 -10.55
CA PRO A 242 -14.96 8.76 -9.39
C PRO A 242 -15.82 9.96 -9.83
N TRP A 243 -16.64 10.48 -8.93
CA TRP A 243 -17.55 11.60 -9.19
C TRP A 243 -17.17 12.81 -8.34
N ALA A 244 -17.26 14.03 -8.88
CA ALA A 244 -16.99 15.24 -8.11
C ALA A 244 -17.81 15.29 -6.79
N PRO A 245 -17.20 15.62 -5.63
CA PRO A 245 -15.83 16.12 -5.41
C PRO A 245 -14.78 15.02 -5.15
N VAL A 246 -15.11 13.73 -5.34
CA VAL A 246 -14.15 12.64 -5.19
C VAL A 246 -13.20 12.65 -6.40
N ALA A 247 -11.92 12.90 -6.17
CA ALA A 247 -10.87 12.83 -7.18
C ALA A 247 -10.18 11.45 -7.25
N ALA A 248 -10.16 10.72 -6.14
CA ALA A 248 -9.78 9.30 -6.11
C ALA A 248 -10.45 8.60 -4.92
N HIS A 249 -10.82 7.34 -5.08
CA HIS A 249 -11.37 6.52 -4.00
C HIS A 249 -10.83 5.10 -4.11
N THR A 250 -10.31 4.61 -2.99
CA THR A 250 -9.81 3.26 -2.81
C THR A 250 -10.39 2.70 -1.52
N GLY A 251 -10.57 1.38 -1.45
CA GLY A 251 -11.02 0.74 -0.22
C GLY A 251 -10.68 -0.73 -0.18
N GLU A 252 -11.00 -1.35 0.96
CA GLU A 252 -10.76 -2.75 1.23
C GLU A 252 -11.94 -3.32 2.01
N TRP A 253 -12.43 -4.47 1.59
CA TRP A 253 -13.31 -5.32 2.38
C TRP A 253 -12.47 -6.42 3.00
N SER A 254 -12.58 -6.61 4.32
CA SER A 254 -11.84 -7.63 5.07
C SER A 254 -12.79 -8.42 5.94
N VAL A 255 -12.82 -9.74 5.72
CA VAL A 255 -13.59 -10.73 6.47
C VAL A 255 -12.63 -11.45 7.41
N LEU A 256 -12.66 -11.07 8.69
CA LEU A 256 -11.75 -11.56 9.72
C LEU A 256 -12.49 -12.59 10.60
N PRO A 257 -12.08 -13.87 10.62
CA PRO A 257 -12.63 -14.86 11.54
C PRO A 257 -12.39 -14.51 13.00
N ASP A 258 -13.36 -14.85 13.84
CA ASP A 258 -13.23 -14.92 15.29
C ASP A 258 -13.96 -16.16 15.85
N GLU A 259 -13.98 -16.31 17.18
CA GLU A 259 -14.44 -17.52 17.88
C GLU A 259 -15.88 -17.96 17.52
N HIS A 260 -16.73 -17.05 17.05
CA HIS A 260 -18.16 -17.30 16.84
C HIS A 260 -18.66 -16.82 15.44
N GLY A 261 -17.78 -16.66 14.46
CA GLY A 261 -18.14 -16.14 13.13
C GLY A 261 -17.11 -15.17 12.57
N VAL A 262 -17.55 -14.01 12.07
CA VAL A 262 -16.64 -13.01 11.47
C VAL A 262 -16.91 -11.57 11.89
N ARG A 263 -15.83 -10.80 11.98
CA ARG A 263 -15.81 -9.34 11.87
C ARG A 263 -15.60 -8.96 10.41
N VAL A 264 -16.52 -8.22 9.82
CA VAL A 264 -16.34 -7.61 8.50
C VAL A 264 -16.00 -6.14 8.65
N ILE A 265 -14.99 -5.68 7.92
CA ILE A 265 -14.53 -4.30 7.88
C ILE A 265 -14.58 -3.81 6.43
N ALA A 266 -15.09 -2.59 6.23
CA ALA A 266 -15.04 -1.85 4.97
C ALA A 266 -14.21 -0.59 5.19
N GLU A 267 -12.93 -0.63 4.79
CA GLU A 267 -12.05 0.54 4.84
C GLU A 267 -12.21 1.43 3.59
N HIS A 268 -12.11 2.74 3.78
CA HIS A 268 -12.17 3.73 2.73
C HIS A 268 -11.06 4.77 2.87
N THR A 269 -10.39 5.07 1.76
CA THR A 269 -9.52 6.25 1.60
C THR A 269 -10.00 7.05 0.39
N VAL A 270 -10.30 8.33 0.60
CA VAL A 270 -10.93 9.21 -0.39
C VAL A 270 -10.10 10.49 -0.52
N LEU A 271 -9.67 10.82 -1.73
CA LEU A 271 -9.10 12.12 -2.09
C LEU A 271 -10.22 13.05 -2.56
N LEU A 272 -10.37 14.20 -1.90
CA LEU A 272 -11.30 15.25 -2.30
C LEU A 272 -10.63 16.31 -3.16
N ASP A 273 -11.37 16.82 -4.13
CA ASP A 273 -11.09 18.02 -4.90
C ASP A 273 -12.41 18.72 -5.25
N GLU A 274 -12.58 19.95 -4.76
CA GLU A 274 -13.73 20.80 -5.11
C GLU A 274 -13.73 21.21 -6.59
N HIS A 275 -12.59 21.07 -7.27
CA HIS A 275 -12.42 21.29 -8.70
C HIS A 275 -12.27 19.98 -9.50
N ALA A 276 -12.65 18.82 -8.93
CA ALA A 276 -12.72 17.58 -9.69
C ALA A 276 -13.71 17.71 -10.86
N ALA A 277 -13.21 17.77 -12.09
CA ALA A 277 -14.02 17.47 -13.25
C ALA A 277 -14.41 15.98 -13.23
N PRO A 278 -15.59 15.60 -13.78
CA PRO A 278 -15.85 14.22 -14.14
C PRO A 278 -14.70 13.68 -15.02
N PRO A 279 -14.34 12.40 -14.89
CA PRO A 279 -13.29 11.81 -15.71
C PRO A 279 -13.64 11.87 -17.20
N ASP A 280 -12.73 12.40 -18.02
CA ASP A 280 -12.74 12.23 -19.48
C ASP A 280 -12.58 10.73 -19.85
N ASP A 281 -12.76 10.41 -21.14
CA ASP A 281 -12.66 9.06 -21.73
C ASP A 281 -11.32 8.31 -21.48
N ALA A 282 -10.35 8.92 -20.82
CA ALA A 282 -9.12 8.29 -20.35
C ALA A 282 -9.33 7.05 -19.43
N TYR A 283 -10.55 6.86 -18.91
CA TYR A 283 -10.96 5.68 -18.14
C TYR A 283 -11.84 4.69 -18.93
N ALA A 284 -12.05 4.92 -20.23
CA ALA A 284 -12.77 4.01 -21.11
C ALA A 284 -11.97 2.71 -21.27
N ILE A 285 -12.35 1.69 -20.48
CA ILE A 285 -12.13 0.31 -20.86
C ILE A 285 -13.03 0.05 -22.07
N GLY A 286 -12.46 0.18 -23.27
CA GLY A 286 -13.15 -0.20 -24.49
C GLY A 286 -13.47 -1.69 -24.46
N GLY A 287 -14.75 -2.04 -24.55
CA GLY A 287 -15.17 -3.41 -24.80
C GLY A 287 -14.74 -3.78 -26.21
N GLN A 288 -13.65 -4.55 -26.33
CA GLN A 288 -13.34 -5.21 -27.59
C GLN A 288 -14.10 -6.53 -27.65
N GLU A 289 -14.93 -6.67 -28.68
CA GLU A 289 -15.47 -7.96 -29.10
C GLU A 289 -14.33 -8.97 -29.32
N SER A 290 -14.58 -10.20 -28.89
CA SER A 290 -13.60 -11.28 -28.89
C SER A 290 -13.14 -11.65 -30.30
N THR A 291 -11.84 -11.62 -30.52
CA THR A 291 -11.16 -12.43 -31.55
C THR A 291 -9.88 -13.01 -30.96
N GLU A 292 -10.03 -14.13 -30.24
CA GLU A 292 -8.90 -14.94 -29.77
C GLU A 292 -8.36 -15.81 -30.90
N PRO A 293 -7.03 -15.96 -31.05
CA PRO A 293 -6.41 -17.17 -31.57
C PRO A 293 -6.24 -18.20 -30.42
N PRO A 294 -6.27 -19.51 -30.71
CA PRO A 294 -6.44 -20.53 -29.69
C PRO A 294 -5.18 -20.83 -28.86
N GLY A 295 -5.37 -20.87 -27.54
CA GLY A 295 -4.80 -21.82 -26.57
C GLY A 295 -3.33 -22.24 -26.65
N THR A 296 -2.54 -21.79 -25.68
CA THR A 296 -1.45 -22.59 -25.10
C THR A 296 -1.55 -22.59 -23.57
N ASP A 297 -1.89 -23.75 -23.03
CA ASP A 297 -1.87 -24.05 -21.60
C ASP A 297 -0.48 -23.76 -21.00
N THR A 298 -0.42 -23.00 -19.91
CA THR A 298 0.82 -22.67 -19.20
C THR A 298 0.62 -22.72 -17.69
N ALA A 299 1.12 -23.81 -17.10
CA ALA A 299 1.22 -24.01 -15.67
C ALA A 299 2.00 -22.88 -14.96
N PRO A 300 1.74 -22.62 -13.66
CA PRO A 300 2.43 -21.57 -12.92
C PRO A 300 3.96 -21.82 -12.88
N PRO A 301 4.81 -20.82 -13.17
CA PRO A 301 6.25 -21.00 -13.21
C PRO A 301 6.82 -21.18 -11.79
N GLN A 302 7.61 -22.25 -11.62
CA GLN A 302 8.32 -22.54 -10.37
C GLN A 302 9.33 -21.43 -10.00
N GLU A 303 9.63 -21.38 -8.70
CA GLU A 303 10.55 -20.44 -8.07
C GLU A 303 12.02 -20.74 -8.44
N SER A 304 12.43 -20.29 -9.63
CA SER A 304 13.83 -20.37 -10.06
C SER A 304 14.64 -19.22 -9.48
N ALA A 305 15.72 -19.57 -8.78
CA ALA A 305 16.73 -18.64 -8.31
C ALA A 305 17.69 -18.19 -9.44
N TYR A 306 18.36 -17.06 -9.19
CA TYR A 306 19.67 -16.65 -9.76
C TYR A 306 19.71 -15.61 -10.92
N ALA A 307 20.88 -14.95 -10.98
CA ALA A 307 21.46 -14.04 -11.98
C ALA A 307 20.81 -12.65 -12.22
N PRO A 308 21.53 -11.54 -11.95
CA PRO A 308 21.23 -10.25 -12.58
C PRO A 308 21.68 -10.26 -14.06
N PRO A 309 20.85 -9.82 -15.02
CA PRO A 309 21.26 -9.66 -16.41
C PRO A 309 22.27 -8.52 -16.57
N GLY A 310 23.20 -8.68 -17.52
CA GLY A 310 24.34 -7.79 -17.68
C GLY A 310 23.99 -6.41 -18.26
N ARG A 311 24.44 -5.37 -17.54
CA ARG A 311 24.94 -4.08 -18.06
C ARG A 311 24.19 -3.41 -19.22
N SER A 312 23.37 -2.41 -18.88
CA SER A 312 23.57 -1.07 -19.45
C SER A 312 23.07 0.01 -18.48
N ALA A 313 23.92 0.41 -17.53
CA ALA A 313 23.76 1.60 -16.71
C ALA A 313 25.06 2.40 -16.78
N THR A 314 24.96 3.72 -16.99
CA THR A 314 26.13 4.62 -16.97
C THR A 314 25.92 5.65 -15.88
N HIS A 315 26.82 5.67 -14.89
CA HIS A 315 26.87 6.60 -13.76
C HIS A 315 25.69 6.57 -12.77
N VAL A 316 25.70 5.61 -11.84
CA VAL A 316 25.79 5.81 -10.37
C VAL A 316 26.49 4.54 -9.79
N LEU A 317 27.04 4.63 -8.57
CA LEU A 317 27.69 3.59 -7.73
C LEU A 317 29.22 3.53 -7.79
N ALA A 318 29.84 4.36 -6.95
CA ALA A 318 31.07 3.99 -6.25
C ALA A 318 30.72 3.66 -4.79
N GLY A 319 31.11 2.47 -4.31
CA GLY A 319 31.04 2.11 -2.89
C GLY A 319 29.79 1.38 -2.39
N VAL A 320 29.64 0.09 -2.73
CA VAL A 320 29.38 -0.98 -1.74
C VAL A 320 30.06 -2.25 -2.26
N ALA A 321 31.07 -2.73 -1.54
CA ALA A 321 31.71 -4.02 -1.81
C ALA A 321 32.13 -4.67 -0.48
N ASP A 322 31.15 -5.15 0.27
CA ASP A 322 31.32 -6.26 1.21
C ASP A 322 29.97 -6.96 1.44
N LEU A 323 29.97 -8.08 2.17
CA LEU A 323 28.86 -9.03 2.37
C LEU A 323 28.62 -10.04 1.24
N SER A 324 29.63 -10.86 0.90
CA SER A 324 29.34 -12.23 0.44
C SER A 324 30.42 -13.27 0.77
N GLY A 325 30.08 -14.21 1.66
CA GLY A 325 30.70 -15.53 1.77
C GLY A 325 31.59 -15.78 2.99
N ARG A 326 31.73 -17.01 3.48
CA ARG A 326 31.05 -18.30 3.18
C ARG A 326 31.13 -19.20 4.43
N ARG A 327 30.24 -20.18 4.56
CA ARG A 327 30.35 -21.31 5.51
C ARG A 327 30.65 -22.57 4.70
N GLU A 328 31.65 -23.34 5.10
CA GLU A 328 32.04 -24.59 4.41
C GLU A 328 31.10 -25.78 4.77
N PRO A 329 30.97 -26.78 3.87
CA PRO A 329 30.20 -28.00 4.13
C PRO A 329 31.03 -29.09 4.82
N ALA A 330 30.37 -29.92 5.64
CA ALA A 330 30.98 -31.08 6.28
C ALA A 330 31.09 -32.30 5.32
N PRO A 331 32.12 -33.15 5.45
CA PRO A 331 32.22 -34.42 4.71
C PRO A 331 31.39 -35.53 5.37
N GLY A 332 30.81 -36.41 4.53
CA GLY A 332 30.03 -37.58 4.95
C GLY A 332 30.88 -38.78 5.38
N LEU A 333 30.22 -39.79 5.95
CA LEU A 333 30.86 -40.95 6.61
C LEU A 333 30.03 -42.22 6.36
N MET A 334 30.66 -43.31 5.92
CA MET A 334 30.26 -44.73 6.06
C MET A 334 31.34 -45.64 5.42
N PRO A 335 31.49 -46.93 5.80
CA PRO A 335 31.36 -47.52 7.14
C PRO A 335 32.45 -48.57 7.50
N GLY A 336 32.55 -48.95 8.78
CA GLY A 336 33.28 -50.13 9.29
C GLY A 336 34.80 -49.93 9.54
N SER A 337 35.46 -50.61 10.47
CA SER A 337 35.03 -51.68 11.42
C SER A 337 35.98 -51.76 12.63
N GLY A 338 35.48 -52.20 13.80
CA GLY A 338 36.26 -53.04 14.73
C GLY A 338 36.94 -52.42 15.99
N LEU A 339 36.44 -52.87 17.16
CA LEU A 339 37.19 -53.32 18.37
C LEU A 339 37.86 -52.31 19.34
N GLY A 340 37.63 -52.58 20.64
CA GLY A 340 38.46 -52.20 21.80
C GLY A 340 38.08 -50.86 22.48
N SER A 341 37.82 -50.66 23.78
CA SER A 341 37.87 -51.40 25.06
C SER A 341 38.70 -50.62 26.10
N GLY A 342 38.09 -50.28 27.25
CA GLY A 342 38.76 -49.73 28.45
C GLY A 342 39.04 -48.21 28.44
N SER A 343 39.22 -47.46 29.54
CA SER A 343 38.98 -47.58 30.99
C SER A 343 40.06 -46.78 31.74
N GLY A 344 39.70 -46.01 32.78
CA GLY A 344 40.64 -45.32 33.69
C GLY A 344 40.80 -43.81 33.37
N ARG A 345 40.61 -42.86 34.29
CA ARG A 345 41.05 -42.61 35.70
C ARG A 345 42.34 -41.80 35.79
N GLY A 346 42.24 -40.67 36.51
CA GLY A 346 43.34 -39.92 37.14
C GLY A 346 44.20 -39.06 36.21
N SER A 347 44.98 -38.09 36.70
CA SER A 347 44.94 -37.37 37.99
C SER A 347 46.07 -36.33 38.03
N GLU A 348 45.75 -35.12 38.48
CA GLU A 348 46.60 -34.18 39.25
C GLU A 348 47.96 -33.65 38.74
N THR A 349 48.31 -32.49 39.32
CA THR A 349 49.62 -31.81 39.35
C THR A 349 50.12 -31.15 38.04
N GLY A 350 50.76 -29.97 38.06
CA GLY A 350 50.88 -29.01 39.16
C GLY A 350 51.97 -27.94 38.96
N ARG A 351 51.67 -26.71 39.44
CA ARG A 351 52.59 -25.64 39.95
C ARG A 351 53.78 -25.12 39.11
N GLY A 352 53.98 -23.79 39.19
CA GLY A 352 55.29 -23.11 39.10
C GLY A 352 55.30 -21.92 38.12
N GLN A 353 54.94 -20.69 38.49
CA GLN A 353 55.65 -19.67 39.31
C GLN A 353 56.76 -18.88 38.59
N GLY A 354 56.74 -17.55 38.75
CA GLY A 354 57.77 -16.58 38.35
C GLY A 354 57.16 -15.39 37.56
N ARG A 355 56.77 -14.26 38.17
CA ARG A 355 57.58 -13.10 38.67
C ARG A 355 58.31 -12.35 37.53
N SER A 356 58.35 -11.01 37.46
CA SER A 356 57.79 -9.93 38.31
C SER A 356 57.83 -8.57 37.58
N ALA A 357 56.98 -7.62 38.05
CA ALA A 357 57.19 -6.15 38.17
C ALA A 357 57.50 -5.31 36.90
N ASP A 358 56.92 -4.11 36.69
CA ASP A 358 56.95 -2.98 37.64
C ASP A 358 55.78 -1.97 37.50
N SER A 359 55.68 -1.07 38.47
CA SER A 359 54.87 0.17 38.45
C SER A 359 55.53 1.19 39.39
N PRO A 360 55.32 2.51 39.19
CA PRO A 360 54.57 3.20 40.26
C PRO A 360 53.74 4.44 39.86
N ALA A 361 52.62 4.57 40.59
CA ALA A 361 52.04 5.78 41.23
C ALA A 361 51.61 7.05 40.43
N GLY A 362 50.44 7.59 40.83
CA GLY A 362 49.91 8.93 40.47
C GLY A 362 50.37 10.06 41.42
N PRO A 363 49.58 11.15 41.60
CA PRO A 363 48.32 11.05 42.35
C PRO A 363 47.16 12.04 41.95
N ARG A 364 46.00 11.90 42.61
CA ARG A 364 44.89 12.90 42.69
C ARG A 364 45.14 13.94 43.81
N PRO A 365 44.43 15.09 43.84
CA PRO A 365 43.27 15.19 44.76
C PRO A 365 42.08 16.07 44.29
N ALA A 366 40.95 15.94 44.99
CA ALA A 366 39.86 16.93 45.19
C ALA A 366 39.71 17.12 46.73
N PRO A 367 38.89 18.03 47.34
CA PRO A 367 37.40 17.94 47.30
C PRO A 367 36.56 19.21 47.73
N LYS A 368 35.23 19.02 47.96
CA LYS A 368 34.25 19.80 48.80
C LYS A 368 33.70 21.15 48.27
N ASP A 369 32.49 21.65 48.62
CA ASP A 369 31.22 21.18 49.27
C ASP A 369 30.13 22.26 48.94
N GLY A 370 28.80 22.16 49.09
CA GLY A 370 27.85 21.13 49.57
C GLY A 370 26.45 21.74 49.90
N ARG A 371 25.47 20.92 50.37
CA ARG A 371 24.07 21.24 50.85
C ARG A 371 22.94 21.40 49.78
N GLY A 372 21.72 20.84 49.92
CA GLY A 372 21.24 19.78 50.82
C GLY A 372 19.72 19.76 51.11
N ARG A 373 19.15 18.55 51.37
CA ARG A 373 17.81 18.20 51.95
C ARG A 373 16.55 18.42 51.05
N THR A 374 15.45 17.65 51.14
CA THR A 374 15.07 16.50 52.03
C THR A 374 14.08 15.50 51.39
N VAL A 375 13.90 14.35 52.06
CA VAL A 375 13.10 13.14 51.69
C VAL A 375 11.66 13.15 52.25
N ARG A 376 10.69 12.56 51.50
CA ARG A 376 9.56 11.65 51.91
C ARG A 376 8.55 11.54 50.74
N GLY A 377 7.77 10.46 50.53
CA GLY A 377 7.75 9.14 51.18
C GLY A 377 6.38 8.43 51.14
N SER A 378 6.18 7.51 50.18
CA SER A 378 5.30 6.31 50.19
C SER A 378 3.75 6.38 50.24
N ALA A 379 3.14 5.44 49.48
CA ALA A 379 1.78 4.85 49.56
C ALA A 379 0.55 5.76 49.25
N GLY A 380 -0.59 5.25 48.73
CA GLY A 380 -0.89 3.92 48.17
C GLY A 380 -2.40 3.61 48.09
N GLN A 381 -2.83 2.81 47.10
CA GLN A 381 -4.15 2.14 46.94
C GLN A 381 -5.44 2.99 46.77
N GLY A 382 -6.43 2.41 46.06
CA GLY A 382 -7.86 2.77 46.21
C GLY A 382 -8.69 2.81 44.91
N HIS A 383 -9.57 1.82 44.69
CA HIS A 383 -10.64 1.87 43.68
C HIS A 383 -11.81 2.78 44.11
N GLY A 384 -12.56 3.35 43.15
CA GLY A 384 -13.89 3.95 43.38
C GLY A 384 -14.48 4.61 42.12
N PRO A 385 -15.78 4.44 41.78
CA PRO A 385 -16.33 4.83 40.47
C PRO A 385 -17.07 6.18 40.44
N VAL A 386 -17.52 6.51 39.22
CA VAL A 386 -18.32 7.66 38.73
C VAL A 386 -19.61 7.92 39.54
N PRO A 387 -20.08 9.18 39.59
CA PRO A 387 -21.48 9.44 39.24
C PRO A 387 -21.67 10.54 38.17
N GLU A 388 -22.83 10.50 37.53
CA GLU A 388 -23.25 11.33 36.40
C GLU A 388 -23.77 12.72 36.82
N GLY A 389 -23.96 13.60 35.82
CA GLY A 389 -24.98 14.65 35.87
C GLY A 389 -24.47 16.09 36.04
N GLY A 390 -24.82 16.97 35.11
CA GLY A 390 -24.48 18.40 35.22
C GLY A 390 -24.54 19.17 33.90
N GLY A 391 -25.69 19.20 33.22
CA GLY A 391 -25.88 20.09 32.07
C GLY A 391 -26.02 21.55 32.52
N VAL A 392 -25.21 22.46 31.97
CA VAL A 392 -25.39 23.91 32.11
C VAL A 392 -25.29 24.55 30.72
N ARG A 393 -26.34 25.26 30.31
CA ARG A 393 -26.33 26.14 29.13
C ARG A 393 -26.03 27.58 29.56
N GLY A 394 -25.32 28.30 28.71
CA GLY A 394 -25.38 29.76 28.61
C GLY A 394 -24.04 30.41 28.26
N PRO A 395 -24.04 31.64 27.72
CA PRO A 395 -25.10 32.33 26.98
C PRO A 395 -24.76 32.48 25.48
N GLU A 396 -25.70 33.02 24.71
CA GLU A 396 -25.50 33.40 23.31
C GLU A 396 -24.76 34.74 23.22
N ASP A 397 -23.76 34.84 22.35
CA ASP A 397 -23.21 36.11 21.88
C ASP A 397 -23.14 36.09 20.36
N GLY A 398 -23.67 37.13 19.72
CA GLY A 398 -24.00 37.12 18.29
C GLY A 398 -22.80 37.40 17.38
N GLY A 399 -22.40 36.39 16.59
CA GLY A 399 -21.47 36.53 15.46
C GLY A 399 -22.11 36.10 14.14
N MET A 400 -22.71 37.04 13.41
CA MET A 400 -23.24 36.78 12.06
C MET A 400 -22.10 36.62 11.04
N GLY A 401 -22.13 35.54 10.25
CA GLY A 401 -21.32 35.39 9.03
C GLY A 401 -20.19 34.36 9.06
N GLY A 402 -20.53 33.08 9.22
CA GLY A 402 -19.57 31.97 9.20
C GLY A 402 -20.19 30.65 8.71
N LEU A 403 -20.84 30.66 7.54
CA LEU A 403 -21.48 29.46 6.98
C LEU A 403 -20.45 28.46 6.41
N GLU A 404 -20.52 27.24 6.95
CA GLU A 404 -20.31 25.96 6.24
C GLU A 404 -18.98 25.72 5.49
N ASP A 405 -17.94 25.29 6.23
CA ASP A 405 -16.74 24.66 5.62
C ASP A 405 -16.43 23.24 6.14
N GLY A 406 -17.24 22.71 7.06
CA GLY A 406 -17.10 21.31 7.55
C GLY A 406 -17.81 20.27 6.68
N GLY A 407 -18.86 20.66 5.94
CA GLY A 407 -19.86 19.72 5.42
C GLY A 407 -19.47 18.90 4.19
N LEU A 408 -18.48 19.30 3.38
CA LEU A 408 -18.19 18.57 2.13
C LEU A 408 -17.62 17.18 2.39
N GLY A 409 -16.62 17.08 3.27
CA GLY A 409 -16.00 15.80 3.61
C GLY A 409 -16.93 14.88 4.40
N GLU A 410 -17.75 15.45 5.28
CA GLU A 410 -18.76 14.73 6.05
C GLU A 410 -19.84 14.13 5.12
N ARG A 411 -20.42 14.91 4.20
CA ARG A 411 -21.39 14.39 3.21
C ARG A 411 -20.84 13.25 2.34
N VAL A 412 -19.57 13.34 1.92
CA VAL A 412 -18.91 12.28 1.13
C VAL A 412 -18.67 11.03 1.98
N ARG A 413 -18.21 11.21 3.22
CA ARG A 413 -18.05 10.13 4.20
C ARG A 413 -19.37 9.40 4.45
N ASP A 414 -20.44 10.15 4.71
CA ASP A 414 -21.76 9.60 5.02
C ASP A 414 -22.37 8.84 3.85
N ALA A 415 -22.27 9.37 2.62
CA ALA A 415 -22.79 8.71 1.43
C ALA A 415 -22.09 7.36 1.14
N ILE A 416 -20.77 7.32 1.28
CA ILE A 416 -19.98 6.08 1.11
C ILE A 416 -20.24 5.14 2.28
N GLY A 417 -20.18 5.62 3.53
CA GLY A 417 -20.39 4.84 4.74
C GLY A 417 -21.79 4.24 4.84
N GLN A 418 -22.83 4.96 4.46
CA GLN A 418 -24.20 4.43 4.40
C GLN A 418 -24.33 3.31 3.36
N THR A 419 -23.69 3.45 2.20
CA THR A 419 -23.65 2.40 1.17
C THR A 419 -22.93 1.16 1.71
N SER A 420 -21.79 1.33 2.36
CA SER A 420 -21.02 0.24 2.94
C SER A 420 -21.76 -0.47 4.08
N ARG A 421 -22.40 0.26 5.01
CA ARG A 421 -23.23 -0.31 6.08
C ARG A 421 -24.37 -1.15 5.51
N ALA A 422 -25.07 -0.67 4.49
CA ALA A 422 -26.15 -1.45 3.87
C ALA A 422 -25.67 -2.74 3.17
N ILE A 423 -24.45 -2.74 2.60
CA ILE A 423 -23.80 -3.95 2.07
C ILE A 423 -23.48 -4.92 3.22
N LEU A 424 -22.91 -4.43 4.33
CA LEU A 424 -22.60 -5.25 5.53
C LEU A 424 -23.86 -5.88 6.13
N GLU A 425 -24.93 -5.10 6.30
CA GLU A 425 -26.22 -5.57 6.79
C GLU A 425 -26.85 -6.62 5.87
N GLN A 426 -26.71 -6.47 4.56
CA GLN A 426 -27.21 -7.46 3.60
C GLN A 426 -26.37 -8.74 3.59
N ALA A 427 -25.05 -8.63 3.82
CA ALA A 427 -24.17 -9.77 4.04
C ALA A 427 -24.57 -10.54 5.32
N ALA A 428 -24.94 -9.82 6.39
CA ALA A 428 -25.41 -10.42 7.64
C ALA A 428 -26.70 -11.23 7.43
N ARG A 429 -27.72 -10.61 6.83
CA ARG A 429 -28.98 -11.30 6.47
C ARG A 429 -28.76 -12.51 5.56
N HIS A 430 -27.77 -12.45 4.66
CA HIS A 430 -27.42 -13.57 3.80
C HIS A 430 -26.80 -14.74 4.59
N ALA A 431 -25.86 -14.46 5.49
CA ALA A 431 -25.26 -15.46 6.37
C ALA A 431 -26.28 -16.10 7.33
N GLU A 432 -27.14 -15.30 7.96
CA GLU A 432 -28.25 -15.77 8.80
C GLU A 432 -29.17 -16.72 8.03
N SER A 433 -29.56 -16.35 6.80
CA SER A 433 -30.41 -17.18 5.94
C SER A 433 -29.74 -18.51 5.58
N ALA A 434 -28.43 -18.50 5.30
CA ALA A 434 -27.67 -19.71 5.00
C ALA A 434 -27.57 -20.64 6.22
N VAL A 435 -27.36 -20.10 7.42
CA VAL A 435 -27.35 -20.87 8.68
C VAL A 435 -28.73 -21.50 8.96
N GLN A 436 -29.82 -20.75 8.75
CA GLN A 436 -31.19 -21.25 8.94
C GLN A 436 -31.60 -22.32 7.92
N ALA A 437 -31.02 -22.30 6.71
CA ALA A 437 -31.27 -23.29 5.67
C ALA A 437 -30.55 -24.64 5.88
N LEU A 438 -29.59 -24.71 6.81
CA LEU A 438 -28.95 -25.97 7.17
C LEU A 438 -29.94 -26.90 7.90
N PRO A 439 -29.99 -28.20 7.56
CA PRO A 439 -30.85 -29.13 8.28
C PRO A 439 -30.43 -29.19 9.76
N ARG A 440 -31.38 -28.93 10.65
CA ARG A 440 -31.19 -29.09 12.10
C ARG A 440 -30.82 -30.55 12.38
N ARG A 441 -29.65 -30.75 13.00
CA ARG A 441 -29.15 -32.06 13.43
C ARG A 441 -29.87 -32.54 14.68
#